data_AF-A0A445CP96-F1
#
_entry.id   AF-A0A445CP96-F1
#
_cell.length_a   1.000
_cell.length_b   1.000
_cell.length_c   1.000
_cell.angle_alpha   90.00
_cell.angle_beta   90.00
_cell.angle_gamma   90.00
#
_symmetry.space_group_name_H-M   'P 1'
#
loop_
_entity.id
_entity.type
_entity.pdbx_description
1 polymer ?
#
loop_
_entity_poly.entity_id
_entity_poly.type
_entity_poly.pdbx_seq_one_letter_code
_entity_poly.pdbx_strand_id
1 'polypeptide(L)'
;MISLMVVFLLGSCSCFVNAQPRAFFVFGDSLVDSGNNDFLATTARADAPPYGIDYPTHRPTGRFSNGLNIPDLISLELGLEPTLPYLSPLLVGEKLLIGANFASAGIGILNDTGIQFVSISAMSLIFIKFLC
;
A
#
# COMPACT_ATOMS: atom_id res chain seq x y z
N MET A 1 36.08 -38.52 12.50
CA MET A 1 35.05 -38.10 11.52
C MET A 1 33.77 -37.59 12.18
N ILE A 2 33.17 -38.31 13.13
CA ILE A 2 31.92 -37.90 13.82
C ILE A 2 32.09 -36.59 14.61
N SER A 3 33.21 -36.42 15.34
CA SER A 3 33.51 -35.18 16.07
C SER A 3 33.64 -33.94 15.17
N LEU A 4 34.14 -34.12 13.93
CA LEU A 4 34.30 -33.03 12.96
C LEU A 4 32.94 -32.57 12.39
N MET A 5 31.98 -33.49 12.22
CA MET A 5 30.62 -33.14 11.79
C MET A 5 29.83 -32.37 12.86
N VAL A 6 30.05 -32.68 14.13
CA VAL A 6 29.37 -31.99 15.25
C VAL A 6 29.87 -30.54 15.38
N VAL A 7 31.16 -30.30 15.18
CA VAL A 7 31.74 -28.94 15.17
C VAL A 7 31.21 -28.11 14.00
N PHE A 8 31.00 -28.72 12.83
CA PHE A 8 30.44 -28.05 11.66
C PHE A 8 28.95 -27.67 11.85
N LEU A 9 28.18 -28.51 12.54
CA LEU A 9 26.78 -28.25 12.88
C LEU A 9 26.64 -27.17 13.96
N LEU A 10 27.56 -27.09 14.92
CA LEU A 10 27.56 -26.06 15.98
C LEU A 10 28.08 -24.70 15.50
N GLY A 11 28.89 -24.66 14.43
CA GLY A 11 29.43 -23.43 13.84
C GLY A 11 28.46 -22.67 12.92
N SER A 12 27.30 -23.26 12.61
CA SER A 12 26.30 -22.69 11.71
C SER A 12 25.17 -22.00 12.49
N CYS A 13 25.50 -21.25 13.54
CA CYS A 13 24.54 -20.34 14.17
C CYS A 13 24.52 -19.04 13.37
N SER A 14 23.85 -19.07 12.21
CA SER A 14 23.49 -17.84 11.51
C SER A 14 22.52 -17.09 12.41
N CYS A 15 22.95 -15.95 12.95
CA CYS A 15 22.03 -14.97 13.48
C CYS A 15 21.16 -14.50 12.30
N PHE A 16 19.97 -15.09 12.15
CA PHE A 16 18.92 -14.45 11.38
C PHE A 16 18.60 -13.16 12.13
N VAL A 17 19.23 -12.05 11.70
CA VAL A 17 18.71 -10.73 12.00
C VAL A 17 17.36 -10.70 11.29
N ASN A 18 16.31 -11.03 12.05
CA ASN A 18 14.94 -10.90 11.60
C ASN A 18 14.68 -9.40 11.52
N ALA A 19 15.10 -8.80 10.40
CA ALA A 19 14.86 -7.40 10.11
C ALA A 19 13.35 -7.22 10.18
N GLN A 20 12.89 -6.59 11.26
CA GLN A 20 11.47 -6.37 11.46
C GLN A 20 10.93 -5.66 10.22
N PRO A 21 9.87 -6.19 9.56
CA PRO A 21 9.32 -5.55 8.38
C PRO A 21 8.97 -4.11 8.74
N ARG A 22 9.53 -3.17 7.99
CA ARG A 22 9.25 -1.74 8.19
C ARG A 22 7.86 -1.47 7.65
N ALA A 23 6.99 -0.91 8.49
CA ALA A 23 5.69 -0.47 8.04
C ALA A 23 5.84 0.58 6.92
N PHE A 24 5.10 0.40 5.84
CA PHE A 24 5.14 1.27 4.67
C PHE A 24 3.81 2.02 4.54
N PHE A 25 3.86 3.33 4.72
CA PHE A 25 2.68 4.20 4.63
C PHE A 25 2.78 5.09 3.40
N VAL A 26 1.72 5.11 2.62
CA VAL A 26 1.68 5.82 1.34
C VAL A 26 0.70 6.97 1.44
N PHE A 27 1.15 8.17 1.08
CA PHE A 27 0.31 9.37 1.00
C PHE A 27 0.49 9.96 -0.39
N GLY A 28 -0.59 10.48 -0.96
CA GLY A 28 -0.55 11.10 -2.29
C GLY A 28 -1.91 11.15 -2.95
N ASP A 29 -1.88 11.30 -4.27
CA ASP A 29 -3.05 11.40 -5.13
C ASP A 29 -3.27 10.12 -5.94
N SER A 30 -3.97 10.24 -7.09
CA SER A 30 -4.28 9.14 -7.99
C SER A 30 -3.06 8.34 -8.44
N LEU A 31 -1.87 8.95 -8.53
CA LEU A 31 -0.66 8.29 -9.03
C LEU A 31 -0.17 7.16 -8.11
N VAL A 32 -0.53 7.24 -6.84
CA VAL A 32 -0.12 6.30 -5.80
C VAL A 32 -1.32 5.67 -5.07
N ASP A 33 -2.54 6.00 -5.47
CA ASP A 33 -3.78 5.39 -4.96
C ASP A 33 -3.85 3.91 -5.33
N SER A 34 -4.17 3.07 -4.33
CA SER A 34 -4.35 1.62 -4.48
C SER A 34 -5.82 1.19 -4.53
N GLY A 35 -6.76 2.15 -4.57
CA GLY A 35 -8.20 1.91 -4.67
C GLY A 35 -9.03 2.48 -3.52
N ASN A 36 -8.56 3.52 -2.82
CA ASN A 36 -9.36 4.15 -1.76
C ASN A 36 -10.67 4.73 -2.30
N ASN A 37 -10.63 5.28 -3.50
CA ASN A 37 -11.79 5.90 -4.14
C ASN A 37 -12.93 4.91 -4.41
N ASP A 38 -12.65 3.61 -4.45
CA ASP A 38 -13.68 2.59 -4.64
C ASP A 38 -14.63 2.51 -3.43
N PHE A 39 -14.18 2.99 -2.27
CA PHE A 39 -14.94 3.05 -1.01
C PHE A 39 -15.62 4.42 -0.77
N LEU A 40 -15.44 5.41 -1.65
CA LEU A 40 -15.95 6.77 -1.50
C LEU A 40 -17.04 7.11 -2.52
N ALA A 41 -18.04 7.92 -2.16
CA ALA A 41 -19.06 8.37 -3.12
C ALA A 41 -18.53 9.44 -4.10
N THR A 42 -17.62 9.04 -5.00
CA THR A 42 -16.94 9.90 -5.98
C THR A 42 -16.99 9.29 -7.39
N THR A 43 -16.90 10.15 -8.40
CA THR A 43 -16.74 9.76 -9.82
C THR A 43 -15.29 9.48 -10.21
N ALA A 44 -14.33 9.92 -9.40
CA ALA A 44 -12.91 9.64 -9.62
C ALA A 44 -12.59 8.20 -9.20
N ARG A 45 -12.99 7.21 -10.00
CA ARG A 45 -12.79 5.78 -9.73
C ARG A 45 -11.99 5.12 -10.86
N ALA A 46 -11.23 4.10 -10.51
CA ALA A 46 -10.45 3.29 -11.45
C ALA A 46 -10.86 1.80 -11.36
N ASP A 47 -12.17 1.56 -11.26
CA ASP A 47 -12.82 0.26 -11.13
C ASP A 47 -13.37 -0.29 -12.46
N ALA A 48 -13.02 0.33 -13.59
CA ALA A 48 -13.43 -0.07 -14.94
C ALA A 48 -12.23 -0.17 -15.91
N PRO A 49 -12.36 -0.89 -17.04
CA PRO A 49 -11.36 -0.86 -18.11
C PRO A 49 -11.10 0.59 -18.59
N PRO A 50 -9.85 0.96 -18.95
CA PRO A 50 -8.70 0.10 -19.19
C PRO A 50 -7.84 -0.20 -17.93
N TYR A 51 -8.26 0.21 -16.74
CA TYR A 51 -7.47 0.00 -15.53
C TYR A 51 -7.32 -1.48 -15.19
N GLY A 52 -6.12 -1.87 -14.76
CA GLY A 52 -5.82 -3.25 -14.36
C GLY A 52 -5.62 -4.27 -15.48
N ILE A 53 -5.56 -3.86 -16.76
CA ILE A 53 -5.29 -4.77 -17.90
C ILE A 53 -3.92 -5.48 -17.76
N ASP A 54 -2.89 -4.79 -17.30
CA ASP A 54 -1.53 -5.31 -17.10
C ASP A 54 -1.31 -5.81 -15.66
N TYR A 55 -2.31 -5.71 -14.78
CA TYR A 55 -2.22 -6.26 -13.43
C TYR A 55 -2.28 -7.80 -13.49
N PRO A 56 -1.63 -8.54 -12.56
CA PRO A 56 -1.63 -10.01 -12.58
C PRO A 56 -3.02 -10.68 -12.64
N THR A 57 -4.06 -10.01 -12.14
CA THR A 57 -5.45 -10.50 -12.17
C THR A 57 -6.20 -10.14 -13.46
N HIS A 58 -5.63 -9.28 -14.32
CA HIS A 58 -6.26 -8.71 -15.52
C HIS A 58 -7.65 -8.12 -15.26
N ARG A 59 -7.84 -7.48 -14.09
CA ARG A 59 -9.09 -6.89 -13.62
C ARG A 59 -8.82 -5.51 -13.06
N PRO A 60 -9.77 -4.57 -13.15
CA PRO A 60 -9.65 -3.28 -12.46
C PRO A 60 -9.39 -3.46 -10.98
N THR A 61 -8.46 -2.68 -10.44
CA THR A 61 -8.00 -2.80 -9.04
C THR A 61 -8.22 -1.53 -8.21
N GLY A 62 -8.80 -0.48 -8.80
CA GLY A 62 -8.89 0.84 -8.18
C GLY A 62 -7.61 1.69 -8.34
N ARG A 63 -6.55 1.14 -8.94
CA ARG A 63 -5.33 1.89 -9.32
C ARG A 63 -5.57 2.64 -10.62
N PHE A 64 -5.16 3.92 -10.66
CA PHE A 64 -5.17 4.75 -11.87
C PHE A 64 -4.03 4.39 -12.83
N SER A 65 -3.85 3.09 -13.10
CA SER A 65 -2.82 2.51 -13.94
C SER A 65 -3.35 1.22 -14.58
N ASN A 66 -2.72 0.77 -15.67
CA ASN A 66 -3.00 -0.53 -16.24
C ASN A 66 -2.54 -1.67 -15.31
N GLY A 67 -1.57 -1.44 -14.43
CA GLY A 67 -0.97 -2.48 -13.61
C GLY A 67 -0.57 -1.97 -12.23
N LEU A 68 0.58 -2.43 -11.76
CA LEU A 68 1.18 -1.99 -10.50
C LEU A 68 1.51 -0.49 -10.55
N ASN A 69 1.31 0.20 -9.43
CA ASN A 69 1.77 1.57 -9.24
C ASN A 69 3.11 1.62 -8.50
N ILE A 70 3.69 2.81 -8.32
CA ILE A 70 5.00 2.97 -7.68
C ILE A 70 5.05 2.37 -6.26
N PRO A 71 4.07 2.61 -5.37
CA PRO A 71 4.02 1.95 -4.07
C PRO A 71 4.03 0.42 -4.10
N ASP A 72 3.35 -0.19 -5.07
CA ASP A 72 3.38 -1.65 -5.21
C ASP A 72 4.79 -2.13 -5.56
N LEU A 73 5.47 -1.45 -6.50
CA LEU A 73 6.83 -1.79 -6.89
C LEU A 73 7.81 -1.62 -5.73
N ILE A 74 7.65 -0.57 -4.93
CA ILE A 74 8.44 -0.37 -3.70
C ILE A 74 8.16 -1.49 -2.69
N SER A 75 6.90 -1.88 -2.51
CA SER A 75 6.53 -2.96 -1.58
C SER A 75 7.18 -4.28 -2.02
N LEU A 76 7.16 -4.58 -3.32
CA LEU A 76 7.84 -5.74 -3.90
C LEU A 76 9.35 -5.72 -3.65
N GLU A 77 10.01 -4.58 -3.87
CA GLU A 77 11.45 -4.42 -3.63
C GLU A 77 11.81 -4.57 -2.14
N LEU A 78 10.92 -4.14 -1.25
CA LEU A 78 11.05 -4.32 0.20
C LEU A 78 10.71 -5.74 0.67
N GLY A 79 10.26 -6.63 -0.21
CA GLY A 79 9.78 -7.96 0.14
C GLY A 79 8.51 -7.94 1.01
N LEU A 80 7.76 -6.85 0.96
CA LEU A 80 6.50 -6.65 1.68
C LEU A 80 5.32 -6.96 0.76
N GLU A 81 4.19 -7.32 1.37
CA GLU A 81 2.93 -7.33 0.64
C GLU A 81 2.52 -5.89 0.25
N PRO A 82 1.83 -5.70 -0.89
CA PRO A 82 1.30 -4.39 -1.25
C PRO A 82 0.37 -3.83 -0.17
N THR A 83 0.52 -2.53 0.12
CA THR A 83 -0.30 -1.83 1.11
C THR A 83 -1.75 -1.76 0.67
N LEU A 84 -2.67 -2.07 1.59
CA LEU A 84 -4.10 -1.99 1.34
C LEU A 84 -4.58 -0.53 1.39
N PRO A 85 -5.67 -0.19 0.66
CA PRO A 85 -6.35 1.09 0.83
C PRO A 85 -6.77 1.28 2.30
N TYR A 86 -6.56 2.47 2.84
CA TYR A 86 -6.95 2.83 4.21
C TYR A 86 -8.43 2.56 4.50
N LEU A 87 -9.29 2.78 3.50
CA LEU A 87 -10.72 2.54 3.62
C LEU A 87 -11.15 1.08 3.42
N SER A 88 -10.20 0.18 3.15
CA SER A 88 -10.50 -1.24 2.94
C SER A 88 -10.90 -1.92 4.26
N PRO A 89 -12.01 -2.69 4.29
CA PRO A 89 -12.39 -3.47 5.47
C PRO A 89 -11.39 -4.60 5.78
N LEU A 90 -10.49 -4.92 4.84
CA LEU A 90 -9.43 -5.91 5.02
C LEU A 90 -8.18 -5.34 5.72
N LEU A 91 -8.09 -4.02 5.89
CA LEU A 91 -6.98 -3.37 6.60
C LEU A 91 -7.18 -3.48 8.12
N VAL A 92 -6.99 -4.69 8.64
CA VAL A 92 -7.13 -5.01 10.08
C VAL A 92 -6.04 -5.98 10.54
N GLY A 93 -5.77 -6.00 11.84
CA GLY A 93 -4.80 -6.93 12.44
C GLY A 93 -3.39 -6.76 11.88
N GLU A 94 -2.75 -7.86 11.50
CA GLU A 94 -1.37 -7.87 10.98
C GLU A 94 -1.21 -7.08 9.67
N LYS A 95 -2.27 -6.94 8.87
CA LYS A 95 -2.23 -6.13 7.63
C LYS A 95 -1.97 -4.66 7.93
N LEU A 96 -2.45 -4.15 9.06
CA LEU A 96 -2.17 -2.78 9.50
C LEU A 96 -0.71 -2.58 9.88
N LEU A 97 -0.03 -3.63 10.36
CA LEU A 97 1.38 -3.58 10.75
C LEU A 97 2.32 -3.53 9.53
N ILE A 98 1.88 -4.02 8.37
CA ILE A 98 2.59 -3.87 7.09
C ILE A 98 2.54 -2.41 6.62
N GLY A 99 1.45 -1.71 6.96
CA GLY A 99 1.21 -0.31 6.63
C GLY A 99 -0.10 -0.12 5.86
N ALA A 100 -0.32 1.09 5.35
CA ALA A 100 -1.57 1.46 4.71
C ALA A 100 -1.37 2.52 3.64
N ASN A 101 -2.22 2.48 2.61
CA ASN A 101 -2.26 3.47 1.56
C ASN A 101 -3.39 4.47 1.82
N PHE A 102 -3.01 5.72 2.04
CA PHE A 102 -3.91 6.84 2.32
C PHE A 102 -4.13 7.75 1.10
N ALA A 103 -3.57 7.40 -0.06
CA ALA A 103 -3.69 8.19 -1.26
C ALA A 103 -5.09 8.10 -1.87
N SER A 104 -5.54 9.17 -2.51
CA SER A 104 -6.89 9.23 -3.08
C SER A 104 -6.90 10.12 -4.33
N ALA A 105 -7.52 9.62 -5.41
CA ALA A 105 -7.65 10.41 -6.63
C ALA A 105 -8.61 11.60 -6.47
N GLY A 106 -8.19 12.78 -6.88
CA GLY A 106 -8.97 14.02 -6.66
C GLY A 106 -8.69 14.69 -5.32
N ILE A 107 -7.71 14.19 -4.56
CA ILE A 107 -7.23 14.85 -3.35
C ILE A 107 -6.51 16.16 -3.68
N GLY A 108 -6.82 17.19 -2.91
CA GLY A 108 -6.18 18.49 -2.97
C GLY A 108 -5.24 18.72 -1.79
N ILE A 109 -4.20 19.53 -1.98
CA ILE A 109 -3.39 20.06 -0.88
C ILE A 109 -4.21 21.07 -0.06
N LEU A 110 -5.05 21.86 -0.74
CA LEU A 110 -5.95 22.83 -0.11
C LEU A 110 -7.31 22.18 0.12
N ASN A 111 -7.99 22.54 1.22
CA ASN A 111 -9.35 22.07 1.50
C ASN A 111 -10.31 22.38 0.34
N ASP A 112 -10.09 23.49 -0.35
CA ASP A 112 -10.98 23.97 -1.41
C ASP A 112 -10.81 23.22 -2.74
N THR A 113 -9.66 22.58 -2.97
CA THR A 113 -9.40 21.86 -4.23
C THR A 113 -10.01 20.46 -4.26
N GLY A 114 -10.38 19.89 -3.11
CA GLY A 114 -11.12 18.62 -3.02
C GLY A 114 -12.63 18.75 -3.23
N ILE A 115 -13.19 19.97 -3.27
CA ILE A 115 -14.64 20.21 -3.38
C ILE A 115 -15.23 19.68 -4.70
N GLN A 116 -14.41 19.57 -5.75
CA GLN A 116 -14.84 19.04 -7.06
C GLN A 116 -15.21 17.55 -7.01
N PHE A 117 -14.70 16.81 -6.03
CA PHE A 117 -14.96 15.39 -5.84
C PHE A 117 -15.54 15.19 -4.45
N VAL A 118 -16.87 15.20 -4.37
CA VAL A 118 -17.65 15.04 -3.14
C VAL A 118 -17.06 13.90 -2.30
N SER A 119 -16.81 14.17 -1.01
CA SER A 119 -16.29 13.21 -0.01
C SER A 119 -14.76 12.99 0.06
N ILE A 120 -13.93 13.77 -0.65
CA ILE A 120 -12.46 13.66 -0.55
C ILE A 120 -11.90 14.64 0.48
N SER A 121 -11.16 14.13 1.47
CA SER A 121 -10.48 14.94 2.49
C SER A 121 -9.15 15.45 1.97
N ALA A 122 -8.75 16.68 2.31
CA ALA A 122 -7.43 17.20 1.92
C ALA A 122 -6.28 16.35 2.48
N MET A 123 -5.15 16.34 1.76
CA MET A 123 -3.95 15.58 2.13
C MET A 123 -3.48 15.90 3.56
N SER A 124 -3.58 17.18 3.96
CA SER A 124 -3.22 17.65 5.29
C SER A 124 -4.08 17.03 6.40
N LEU A 125 -5.38 16.86 6.17
CA LEU A 125 -6.31 16.25 7.13
C LEU A 125 -6.06 14.75 7.30
N ILE A 126 -5.71 14.05 6.22
CA ILE A 126 -5.38 12.63 6.25
C ILE A 126 -4.06 12.39 6.98
N PHE A 127 -3.05 13.25 6.74
CA PHE A 127 -1.79 13.19 7.47
C PHE A 127 -1.97 13.45 8.97
N ILE A 128 -2.82 14.41 9.36
CA ILE A 128 -3.15 14.66 10.77
C ILE A 128 -3.90 13.48 11.38
N LYS A 129 -4.88 12.89 10.68
CA LYS A 129 -5.60 11.68 11.14
C LYS A 129 -4.71 10.45 11.31
N PHE A 130 -3.57 10.40 10.63
CA PHE A 130 -2.60 9.32 10.82
C PHE A 130 -1.73 9.55 12.06
N LEU A 131 -1.43 10.80 12.40
CA LEU A 131 -0.55 11.17 13.51
C LEU A 131 -1.26 11.33 14.87
N CYS A 132 -2.59 11.45 14.89
CA CYS A 132 -3.43 11.57 16.09
C CYS A 132 -4.31 10.34 16.28
#